data_AF-A0AA45WM83-F1
#
_entry.id   AF-A0AA45WM83-F1
#
_cell.length_a   1.000
_cell.length_b   1.000
_cell.length_c   1.000
_cell.angle_alpha   90.00
_cell.angle_beta   90.00
_cell.angle_gamma   90.00
#
_symmetry.space_group_name_H-M   'P 1'
#
loop_
_entity.id
_entity.type
_entity.pdbx_description
1 polymer ?
#
loop_
_entity_poly.entity_id
_entity_poly.type
_entity_poly.pdbx_seq_one_letter_code
_entity_poly.pdbx_strand_id
1 'polypeptide(L)'
;MEPIQSFFDFKSLQENKNIEKVVEGFESIFAQMIIKEMRKSVEENSFSSRMYWDMFDMQLAQIIAQNDGLHLRDYFLNALKAYQSNLKSEE
;
A
#
# COMPACT_ATOMS: atom_id res chain seq x y z
N MET A 1 12.66 37.53 -7.57
CA MET A 1 11.29 37.05 -7.30
C MET A 1 11.39 35.55 -7.15
N GLU A 2 11.13 35.03 -5.95
CA GLU A 2 11.07 33.59 -5.70
C GLU A 2 9.86 32.99 -6.47
N PRO A 3 10.01 31.84 -7.13
CA PRO A 3 8.92 31.23 -7.87
C PRO A 3 7.80 30.79 -6.92
N ILE A 4 6.54 31.08 -7.28
CA ILE A 4 5.36 30.68 -6.51
C ILE A 4 5.26 29.15 -6.57
N GLN A 5 5.55 28.45 -5.47
CA GLN A 5 5.29 27.02 -5.35
C GLN A 5 3.77 26.80 -5.23
N SER A 6 3.19 26.20 -6.27
CA SER A 6 1.81 25.72 -6.26
C SER A 6 1.70 24.50 -5.34
N PHE A 7 0.75 24.51 -4.41
CA PHE A 7 0.41 23.35 -3.56
C PHE A 7 -0.12 22.15 -4.37
N PHE A 8 -0.58 22.36 -5.61
CA PHE A 8 -1.14 21.33 -6.49
C PHE A 8 -0.24 21.06 -7.69
N ASP A 9 1.06 20.85 -7.45
CA ASP A 9 1.95 20.37 -8.50
C ASP A 9 1.75 18.85 -8.73
N PHE A 10 0.80 18.51 -9.60
CA PHE A 10 0.51 17.14 -10.01
C PHE A 10 1.70 16.43 -10.66
N LYS A 11 2.66 17.19 -11.20
CA LYS A 11 3.88 16.63 -11.80
C LYS A 11 4.82 16.12 -10.71
N SER A 12 5.00 16.88 -9.63
CA SER A 12 5.78 16.47 -8.47
C SER A 12 5.21 15.22 -7.76
N LEU A 13 3.88 15.05 -7.77
CA LEU A 13 3.19 13.87 -7.23
C LEU A 13 3.43 12.61 -8.09
N GLN A 14 3.59 12.77 -9.41
CA GLN A 14 3.90 11.66 -10.31
C GLN A 14 5.39 11.27 -10.29
N GLU A 15 6.28 12.23 -10.09
CA GLU A 15 7.74 12.02 -10.09
C GLU A 15 8.25 11.40 -8.78
N ASN A 16 7.56 11.59 -7.65
CA ASN A 16 7.93 11.01 -6.34
C ASN A 16 7.34 9.62 -6.06
N LYS A 17 7.30 8.73 -7.06
CA LYS A 17 6.90 7.33 -6.83
C LYS A 17 8.08 6.53 -6.26
N ASN A 18 8.35 6.69 -4.96
CA ASN A 18 9.23 5.77 -4.26
C ASN A 18 8.58 4.37 -4.29
N ILE A 19 9.23 3.41 -4.94
CA ILE A 19 8.79 2.02 -5.08
C ILE A 19 8.48 1.41 -3.70
N GLU A 20 9.26 1.73 -2.68
CA GLU A 20 9.05 1.22 -1.31
C GLU A 20 7.69 1.67 -0.76
N LYS A 21 7.33 2.94 -0.97
CA LYS A 21 6.01 3.47 -0.55
C LYS A 21 4.86 2.88 -1.36
N VAL A 22 5.09 2.58 -2.63
CA VAL A 22 4.09 1.93 -3.48
C VAL A 22 3.82 0.51 -2.99
N VAL A 23 4.87 -0.25 -2.65
CA VAL A 23 4.72 -1.61 -2.15
C VAL A 23 4.10 -1.62 -0.76
N GLU A 24 4.49 -0.70 0.13
CA GLU A 24 3.85 -0.53 1.45
C GLU A 24 2.34 -0.24 1.31
N GLY A 25 1.98 0.67 0.39
CA GLY A 25 0.57 0.96 0.10
C GLY A 25 -0.19 -0.25 -0.45
N PHE A 26 0.45 -1.05 -1.32
CA PHE A 26 -0.12 -2.30 -1.81
C PHE A 26 -0.36 -3.30 -0.68
N GLU A 27 0.63 -3.51 0.19
CA GLU A 27 0.55 -4.42 1.32
C GLU A 27 -0.57 -4.02 2.29
N SER A 28 -0.73 -2.72 2.56
CA SER A 28 -1.82 -2.20 3.38
C SER A 28 -3.18 -2.50 2.77
N ILE A 29 -3.37 -2.29 1.46
CA ILE A 29 -4.65 -2.59 0.79
C ILE A 29 -4.92 -4.09 0.81
N PHE A 30 -3.90 -4.90 0.56
CA PHE A 30 -4.02 -6.35 0.56
C PHE A 30 -4.39 -6.91 1.93
N ALA A 31 -3.70 -6.47 2.98
CA ALA A 31 -4.00 -6.85 4.36
C ALA A 31 -5.43 -6.44 4.74
N GLN A 32 -5.87 -5.23 4.36
CA GLN A 32 -7.24 -4.77 4.59
C GLN A 32 -8.26 -5.68 3.92
N MET A 33 -8.04 -6.07 2.66
CA MET A 33 -8.94 -6.98 1.95
C MET A 33 -9.04 -8.34 2.66
N ILE A 34 -7.91 -8.91 3.08
CA ILE A 34 -7.90 -10.19 3.81
C ILE A 34 -8.70 -10.08 5.10
N ILE A 35 -8.42 -9.07 5.93
CA ILE A 35 -9.09 -8.89 7.23
C ILE A 35 -10.59 -8.70 7.03
N LYS A 36 -10.96 -7.89 6.02
CA LYS A 36 -12.36 -7.65 5.67
C LYS A 36 -13.07 -8.94 5.26
N GLU A 37 -12.44 -9.78 4.43
CA GLU A 37 -13.03 -11.06 4.04
C GLU A 37 -13.10 -12.06 5.19
N MET A 38 -12.09 -12.11 6.06
CA MET A 38 -12.13 -12.95 7.26
C MET A 38 -13.30 -12.55 8.16
N ARG A 39 -13.54 -11.24 8.35
CA ARG A 39 -14.64 -10.76 9.21
C ARG A 39 -16.02 -11.03 8.63
N LYS A 40 -16.19 -11.04 7.29
CA LYS A 40 -17.49 -11.41 6.68
C LYS A 40 -17.96 -12.80 7.11
N SER A 41 -17.05 -13.68 7.54
CA SER A 41 -17.40 -15.01 8.04
C SER A 41 -17.97 -15.02 9.47
N VAL A 42 -17.90 -13.91 10.21
CA VAL A 42 -18.16 -13.86 11.67
C VAL A 42 -19.33 -12.95 12.06
N GLU A 43 -19.72 -11.97 11.25
CA GLU A 43 -20.65 -10.91 11.70
C GLU A 43 -21.85 -10.61 10.78
N GLU A 44 -23.05 -10.59 11.36
CA GLU A 44 -24.20 -9.81 10.86
C GLU A 44 -24.26 -8.48 11.61
N ASN A 45 -23.99 -7.35 10.93
CA ASN A 45 -23.78 -6.07 11.61
C ASN A 45 -24.58 -4.89 11.04
N SER A 46 -25.06 -4.05 11.95
CA SER A 46 -25.70 -2.76 11.66
C SER A 46 -24.77 -1.82 10.87
N PHE A 47 -25.34 -0.82 10.18
CA PHE A 47 -24.56 0.11 9.34
C PHE A 47 -23.46 0.84 10.13
N SER A 48 -23.76 1.32 11.34
CA SER A 48 -22.80 2.00 12.20
C SER A 48 -21.65 1.10 12.64
N SER A 49 -21.95 -0.17 12.94
CA SER A 49 -20.95 -1.17 13.28
C SER A 49 -20.00 -1.40 12.11
N ARG A 50 -20.55 -1.56 10.88
CA ARG A 50 -19.75 -1.72 9.65
C ARG A 50 -18.77 -0.56 9.41
N MET A 51 -19.20 0.68 9.64
CA MET A 51 -18.35 1.85 9.45
C MET A 51 -17.17 1.87 10.44
N TYR A 52 -17.43 1.60 11.72
CA TYR A 52 -16.38 1.51 12.74
C TYR A 52 -15.37 0.40 12.38
N TRP A 53 -15.89 -0.75 12.03
CA TRP A 53 -15.13 -1.93 11.65
C TRP A 53 -14.27 -1.72 10.40
N ASP A 54 -14.79 -1.03 9.38
CA ASP A 54 -14.02 -0.65 8.21
C ASP A 54 -12.87 0.31 8.54
N MET A 55 -13.07 1.26 9.44
CA MET A 55 -11.99 2.14 9.92
C MET A 55 -10.95 1.39 10.73
N PHE A 56 -11.39 0.48 11.60
CA PHE A 56 -10.52 -0.36 12.41
C PHE A 56 -9.62 -1.23 11.53
N ASP A 57 -10.18 -1.92 10.52
CA ASP A 57 -9.39 -2.74 9.59
C ASP A 57 -8.38 -1.92 8.81
N MET A 58 -8.75 -0.71 8.40
CA MET A 58 -7.84 0.18 7.69
C MET A 58 -6.62 0.54 8.55
N GLN A 59 -6.84 0.87 9.83
CA GLN A 59 -5.74 1.15 10.75
C GLN A 59 -4.89 -0.09 11.02
N LEU A 60 -5.53 -1.24 11.26
CA LEU A 60 -4.84 -2.49 11.50
C LEU A 60 -3.97 -2.89 10.31
N ALA A 61 -4.52 -2.82 9.10
CA ALA A 61 -3.82 -3.12 7.86
C ALA A 61 -2.65 -2.17 7.60
N GLN A 62 -2.81 -0.88 7.94
CA GLN A 62 -1.73 0.10 7.82
C GLN A 62 -0.60 -0.18 8.82
N ILE A 63 -0.92 -0.57 10.06
CA ILE A 63 0.09 -0.96 11.06
C ILE A 63 0.82 -2.23 10.61
N ILE A 64 0.10 -3.22 10.05
CA ILE A 64 0.69 -4.45 9.51
C ILE A 64 1.69 -4.10 8.40
N ALA A 65 1.29 -3.26 7.44
CA ALA A 65 2.16 -2.87 6.33
C ALA A 65 3.38 -2.05 6.79
N GLN A 66 3.21 -1.12 7.73
CA GLN A 66 4.30 -0.29 8.27
C GLN A 66 5.37 -1.11 9.00
N ASN A 67 4.97 -2.23 9.62
CA ASN A 67 5.89 -3.13 10.30
C ASN A 67 6.38 -4.28 9.42
N ASP A 68 6.17 -4.21 8.09
CA ASP A 68 6.55 -5.24 7.13
C ASP A 68 5.95 -6.62 7.48
N GLY A 69 4.73 -6.62 8.01
CA GLY A 69 4.12 -7.79 8.64
C GLY A 69 3.85 -8.96 7.69
N LEU A 70 3.73 -8.70 6.38
CA LEU A 70 3.57 -9.73 5.35
C LEU A 70 4.85 -9.94 4.51
N HIS A 71 5.93 -9.18 4.78
CA HIS A 71 7.18 -9.21 4.04
C HIS A 71 7.02 -9.07 2.51
N LEU A 72 5.93 -8.45 2.04
CA LEU A 72 5.68 -8.28 0.62
C LEU A 72 6.63 -7.24 0.03
N ARG A 73 7.03 -6.26 0.83
CA ARG A 73 8.07 -5.28 0.48
C ARG A 73 9.33 -5.93 -0.07
N ASP A 74 9.94 -6.81 0.70
CA ASP A 74 11.19 -7.46 0.31
C ASP A 74 10.99 -8.35 -0.91
N TYR A 75 9.86 -9.06 -0.97
CA TYR A 75 9.51 -9.90 -2.12
C TYR A 75 9.46 -9.09 -3.42
N PHE A 76 8.72 -7.97 -3.45
CA PHE A 76 8.60 -7.13 -4.63
C PHE A 76 9.91 -6.44 -5.00
N LEU A 77 10.67 -5.95 -4.01
CA LEU A 77 11.98 -5.34 -4.27
C LEU A 77 12.95 -6.34 -4.88
N ASN A 78 12.96 -7.59 -4.40
CA ASN A 78 13.80 -8.65 -4.96
C ASN A 78 13.35 -9.06 -6.36
N ALA A 79 12.04 -9.18 -6.59
CA ALA A 79 11.49 -9.47 -7.91
C ALA A 79 11.82 -8.38 -8.94
N LEU A 80 11.70 -7.10 -8.55
CA LEU A 80 12.06 -5.96 -9.41
C LEU A 80 13.55 -5.93 -9.74
N LYS A 81 14.41 -6.20 -8.74
CA LYS A 81 15.86 -6.32 -8.97
C LYS A 81 16.18 -7.45 -9.95
N ALA A 82 15.58 -8.63 -9.76
CA ALA A 82 15.77 -9.77 -10.65
C ALA A 82 15.30 -9.46 -12.09
N TYR A 83 14.14 -8.81 -12.23
CA TYR A 83 13.61 -8.39 -13.52
C TYR A 83 14.54 -7.40 -14.24
N GLN A 84 15.02 -6.37 -13.55
CA GLN A 84 15.97 -5.41 -14.11
C GLN A 84 17.31 -6.04 -14.48
N SER A 85 17.77 -7.03 -13.72
CA SER A 85 19.00 -7.77 -14.02
C SER A 85 18.87 -8.58 -15.31
N ASN A 86 17.72 -9.24 -15.51
CA ASN A 86 17.48 -10.06 -16.71
C ASN A 86 17.29 -9.20 -17.97
N LEU A 87 16.67 -8.02 -17.84
CA LEU A 87 16.57 -7.05 -18.93
C LEU A 87 17.95 -6.58 -19.43
N LYS A 88 18.90 -6.37 -18.53
CA LYS A 88 20.27 -5.94 -18.89
C LYS A 88 21.14 -7.05 -19.49
N SER A 89 20.74 -8.31 -19.36
CA SER A 89 21.46 -9.44 -19.97
C SER A 89 21.00 -9.77 -21.40
N GLU A 90 19.90 -9.16 -21.86
CA GLU A 90 19.38 -9.33 -23.22
C GLU A 90 19.79 -8.19 -24.18
N GLU A 91 20.52 -7.17 -23.69
CA GLU A 91 21.22 -6.14 -24.49
C GLU A 91 22.71 -6.47 -24.63
#